data_AF-A0A948AN00-F1
#
_entry.id   AF-A0A948AN00-F1
#
_cell.length_a   1.000
_cell.length_b   1.000
_cell.length_c   1.000
_cell.angle_alpha   90.00
_cell.angle_beta   90.00
_cell.angle_gamma   90.00
#
_symmetry.space_group_name_H-M   'P 1'
#
loop_
_entity.id
_entity.type
_entity.pdbx_description
1 polymer ?
#
loop_
_entity_poly.entity_id
_entity_poly.type
_entity_poly.pdbx_seq_one_letter_code
_entity_poly.pdbx_strand_id
1 'polypeptide(L)'
;DLKGFTSPADIFNLVFFLVAFGVALLHFLLADNDFSRVGAFVANLVTGNLAALPAAGAGTPLLPASVVLLSVLLAYIPLTHMSHFVGKYFAYHAVRWNDEPNLPGSKTEGKIPDLLNKTVSWSAPHIRGDGRKKTWAEAATENPARPEEK
;
A
#
# COMPACT_ATOMS: atom_id res chain seq x y z
N ASP A 1 4.91 -17.42 -14.02
CA ASP A 1 6.19 -17.24 -13.32
C ASP A 1 6.15 -15.91 -12.59
N LEU A 2 6.04 -15.92 -11.26
CA LEU A 2 5.87 -14.72 -10.42
C LEU A 2 7.18 -14.24 -9.79
N LYS A 3 8.25 -15.04 -9.89
CA LYS A 3 9.54 -14.76 -9.24
C LYS A 3 10.16 -13.44 -9.70
N GLY A 4 9.92 -13.03 -10.95
CA GLY A 4 10.41 -11.76 -11.49
C GLY A 4 9.74 -10.51 -10.90
N PHE A 5 8.63 -10.66 -10.18
CA PHE A 5 7.86 -9.54 -9.62
C PHE A 5 7.87 -9.50 -8.08
N THR A 6 8.52 -10.46 -7.42
CA THR A 6 8.66 -10.50 -5.96
C THR A 6 9.94 -9.82 -5.53
N SER A 7 9.86 -8.82 -4.66
CA SER A 7 11.04 -8.26 -4.01
C SER A 7 11.44 -9.08 -2.76
N PRO A 8 12.71 -9.07 -2.35
CA PRO A 8 13.12 -9.70 -1.09
C PRO A 8 12.36 -9.17 0.13
N ALA A 9 11.97 -7.89 0.10
CA ALA A 9 11.18 -7.27 1.15
C ALA A 9 9.79 -7.90 1.27
N ASP A 10 9.15 -8.28 0.16
CA ASP A 10 7.84 -8.93 0.17
C ASP A 10 7.89 -10.30 0.85
N ILE A 11 8.97 -11.06 0.64
CA ILE A 11 9.19 -12.36 1.29
C ILE A 11 9.40 -12.15 2.79
N PHE A 12 10.23 -11.18 3.18
CA PHE A 12 10.42 -10.83 4.58
C PHE A 12 9.10 -10.44 5.26
N ASN A 13 8.30 -9.57 4.63
CA ASN A 13 7.00 -9.15 5.15
C ASN A 13 6.10 -10.36 5.42
N LEU A 14 6.00 -11.27 4.46
CA LEU A 14 5.18 -12.47 4.57
C LEU A 14 5.64 -13.39 5.70
N VAL A 15 6.95 -13.65 5.80
CA VAL A 15 7.52 -14.45 6.88
C VAL A 15 7.28 -13.79 8.23
N PHE A 16 7.45 -12.47 8.32
CA PHE A 16 7.25 -11.74 9.56
C PHE A 16 5.79 -11.81 10.04
N PHE A 17 4.81 -11.67 9.14
CA PHE A 17 3.40 -11.92 9.47
C PHE A 17 3.17 -13.34 9.98
N LEU A 18 3.69 -14.34 9.27
CA LEU A 18 3.51 -15.73 9.63
C LEU A 18 4.08 -16.03 11.02
N VAL A 19 5.23 -15.47 11.36
CA VAL A 19 5.84 -15.61 12.69
C VAL A 19 5.03 -14.85 13.74
N ALA A 20 4.71 -13.58 13.52
CA ALA A 20 4.00 -12.75 14.49
C ALA A 20 2.62 -13.34 14.83
N PHE A 21 1.82 -13.67 13.82
CA PHE A 21 0.52 -14.30 14.01
C PHE A 21 0.62 -15.76 14.45
N GLY A 22 1.66 -16.48 14.01
CA GLY A 22 1.91 -17.85 14.47
C GLY A 22 2.20 -17.92 15.96
N VAL A 23 3.02 -17.02 16.49
CA VAL A 23 3.29 -16.93 17.94
C VAL A 23 2.04 -16.53 18.71
N ALA A 24 1.25 -15.59 18.21
CA ALA A 24 -0.04 -15.22 18.82
C ALA A 24 -1.04 -16.40 18.82
N LEU A 25 -1.12 -17.17 17.74
CA LEU A 25 -1.97 -18.34 17.64
C LEU A 25 -1.50 -19.45 18.59
N LEU A 26 -0.20 -19.70 18.67
CA LEU A 26 0.37 -20.65 19.64
C LEU A 26 0.09 -20.22 21.08
N HIS A 27 0.15 -18.92 21.38
CA HIS A 27 -0.24 -18.39 22.69
C HIS A 27 -1.70 -18.75 23.02
N PHE A 28 -2.62 -18.47 22.10
CA PHE A 28 -4.04 -18.82 22.25
C PHE A 28 -4.22 -20.32 22.50
N LEU A 29 -3.73 -21.17 21.60
CA LEU A 29 -3.95 -22.62 21.65
C LEU A 29 -3.33 -23.29 22.89
N LEU A 30 -2.15 -22.84 23.32
CA LEU A 30 -1.38 -23.52 24.35
C LEU A 30 -1.53 -22.90 25.74
N ALA A 31 -2.01 -21.66 25.84
CA ALA A 31 -1.88 -20.89 27.07
C ALA A 31 -3.06 -19.97 27.42
N ASP A 32 -3.87 -19.51 26.47
CA ASP A 32 -4.91 -18.50 26.71
C ASP A 32 -6.14 -18.71 25.82
N ASN A 33 -6.71 -19.92 25.85
CA ASN A 33 -7.87 -20.28 25.02
C ASN A 33 -9.15 -19.50 25.37
N ASP A 34 -9.23 -18.93 26.58
CA ASP A 34 -10.36 -18.12 27.05
C ASP A 34 -10.11 -16.60 26.93
N PHE A 35 -8.96 -16.19 26.39
CA PHE A 35 -8.51 -14.80 26.27
C PHE A 35 -8.40 -14.04 27.60
N SER A 36 -8.42 -14.72 28.74
CA SER A 36 -8.38 -14.07 30.05
C SER A 36 -7.09 -13.27 30.26
N ARG A 37 -5.96 -13.75 29.74
CA ARG A 37 -4.65 -13.10 29.91
C ARG A 37 -4.45 -11.96 28.94
N VAL A 38 -4.78 -12.15 27.66
CA VAL A 38 -4.76 -11.08 26.67
C VAL A 38 -5.71 -9.96 27.08
N GLY A 39 -6.92 -10.30 27.55
CA GLY A 39 -7.89 -9.32 28.07
C GLY A 39 -7.36 -8.53 29.25
N ALA A 40 -6.76 -9.21 30.25
CA ALA A 40 -6.13 -8.54 31.39
C ALA A 40 -4.95 -7.65 30.96
N PHE A 41 -4.14 -8.08 30.01
CA PHE A 41 -3.05 -7.28 29.45
C PHE A 41 -3.56 -6.00 28.78
N VAL A 42 -4.57 -6.11 27.91
CA VAL A 42 -5.16 -4.95 27.24
C VAL A 42 -5.81 -4.00 28.24
N ALA A 43 -6.54 -4.53 29.23
CA ALA A 43 -7.13 -3.71 30.30
C ALA A 43 -6.05 -2.94 31.06
N ASN A 44 -4.95 -3.60 31.44
CA ASN A 44 -3.82 -2.96 32.10
C ASN A 44 -3.17 -1.89 31.22
N LEU A 45 -2.96 -2.18 29.94
CA LEU A 45 -2.35 -1.25 28.98
C LEU A 45 -3.18 0.01 28.79
N VAL A 46 -4.49 -0.12 28.57
CA VAL A 46 -5.40 1.01 28.32
C VAL A 46 -5.62 1.85 29.58
N THR A 47 -5.50 1.26 30.76
CA THR A 47 -5.63 1.96 32.05
C THR A 47 -4.31 2.48 32.62
N GLY A 48 -3.18 2.19 31.95
CA GLY A 48 -1.85 2.56 32.47
C GLY A 48 -1.44 1.79 33.73
N ASN A 49 -2.05 0.63 33.99
CA ASN A 49 -1.76 -0.20 35.15
C ASN A 49 -0.57 -1.12 34.86
N LEU A 50 0.52 -0.99 35.63
CA LEU A 50 1.73 -1.81 35.51
C LEU A 50 1.70 -3.09 36.36
N ALA A 51 0.52 -3.51 36.81
CA ALA A 51 0.35 -4.75 37.56
C ALA A 51 0.83 -5.97 36.76
N ALA A 52 1.48 -6.89 37.46
CA ALA A 52 1.88 -8.16 36.89
C ALA A 52 0.66 -8.96 36.43
N LEU A 53 0.78 -9.61 35.27
CA LEU A 53 -0.23 -10.55 34.80
C LEU A 53 -0.18 -11.84 35.62
N PRO A 54 -1.29 -12.58 35.72
CA PRO A 54 -1.33 -13.87 36.41
C PRO A 54 -0.21 -14.79 35.89
N ALA A 55 0.54 -15.39 36.80
CA ALA A 55 1.64 -16.29 36.47
C ALA A 55 1.14 -17.45 35.60
N ALA A 56 1.79 -17.67 34.46
CA ALA A 56 1.45 -18.69 33.49
C ALA A 56 2.43 -19.87 33.58
N GLY A 57 1.92 -21.10 33.49
CA GLY A 57 2.71 -22.31 33.22
C GLY A 57 3.41 -22.26 31.84
N ALA A 58 3.63 -23.38 31.16
CA ALA A 58 4.51 -23.53 29.98
C ALA A 58 4.36 -22.51 28.80
N GLY A 59 3.32 -21.67 28.77
CA GLY A 59 3.13 -20.57 27.80
C GLY A 59 3.60 -19.18 28.24
N THR A 60 4.35 -19.06 29.34
CA THR A 60 4.79 -17.77 29.94
C THR A 60 5.44 -16.79 28.95
N PRO A 61 6.35 -17.19 28.02
CA PRO A 61 7.00 -16.24 27.12
C PRO A 61 6.17 -15.91 25.87
N LEU A 62 5.09 -16.64 25.57
CA LEU A 62 4.35 -16.50 24.31
C LEU A 62 3.56 -15.19 24.23
N LEU A 63 2.92 -14.79 25.34
CA LEU A 63 2.22 -13.51 25.41
C LEU A 63 3.16 -12.32 25.17
N PRO A 64 4.24 -12.10 25.95
CA PRO A 64 5.13 -10.97 25.72
C PRO A 64 5.80 -11.02 24.34
N ALA A 65 6.16 -12.21 23.83
CA ALA A 65 6.69 -12.35 22.48
C ALA A 65 5.68 -11.91 21.42
N SER A 66 4.42 -12.34 21.51
CA SER A 66 3.37 -11.93 20.58
C SER A 66 3.13 -10.43 20.63
N VAL A 67 3.09 -9.83 21.83
CA VAL A 67 2.90 -8.38 22.01
C VAL A 67 4.03 -7.61 21.35
N VAL A 68 5.30 -7.99 21.59
CA VAL A 68 6.46 -7.34 20.99
C VAL A 68 6.44 -7.48 19.47
N LEU A 69 6.24 -8.70 18.95
CA LEU A 69 6.21 -8.96 17.52
C LEU A 69 5.10 -8.17 16.81
N LEU A 70 3.89 -8.16 17.37
CA LEU A 70 2.76 -7.41 16.82
C LEU A 70 2.98 -5.89 16.92
N SER A 71 3.61 -5.40 17.99
CA SER A 71 3.93 -3.98 18.13
C SER A 71 4.98 -3.52 17.10
N VAL A 72 6.03 -4.33 16.91
CA VAL A 72 7.05 -4.08 15.87
C VAL A 72 6.42 -4.17 14.48
N LEU A 73 5.56 -5.15 14.23
CA LEU A 73 4.82 -5.28 12.98
C LEU A 73 3.96 -4.04 12.69
N LEU A 74 3.20 -3.57 13.68
CA LEU A 74 2.38 -2.38 13.56
C LEU A 74 3.22 -1.13 13.24
N ALA A 75 4.34 -0.95 13.94
CA ALA A 75 5.27 0.14 13.69
C ALA A 75 5.97 0.03 12.32
N TYR A 76 6.15 -1.19 11.82
CA TYR A 76 6.84 -1.49 10.56
C TYR A 76 5.95 -1.30 9.33
N ILE A 77 4.66 -1.66 9.38
CA ILE A 77 3.73 -1.60 8.23
C ILE A 77 3.79 -0.26 7.46
N PRO A 78 3.77 0.93 8.11
CA PRO A 78 3.85 2.21 7.42
C PRO A 78 5.14 2.43 6.62
N LEU A 79 6.22 1.74 6.96
CA LEU A 79 7.53 1.84 6.33
C LEU A 79 7.71 0.85 5.16
N THR A 80 6.66 0.10 4.82
CA THR A 80 6.70 -0.90 3.74
C THR A 80 5.82 -0.50 2.56
N HIS A 81 5.95 -1.26 1.47
CA HIS A 81 5.04 -1.20 0.31
C HIS A 81 3.55 -1.41 0.70
N MET A 82 3.29 -2.00 1.87
CA MET A 82 1.92 -2.22 2.36
C MET A 82 1.24 -0.97 2.91
N SER A 83 1.97 0.13 3.11
CA SER A 83 1.38 1.43 3.51
C SER A 83 0.28 1.92 2.57
N HIS A 84 0.29 1.46 1.32
CA HIS A 84 -0.78 1.71 0.35
C HIS A 84 -2.16 1.25 0.84
N PHE A 85 -2.25 0.22 1.71
CA PHE A 85 -3.52 -0.20 2.30
C PHE A 85 -4.12 0.91 3.19
N VAL A 86 -3.29 1.55 4.02
CA VAL A 86 -3.72 2.62 4.94
C VAL A 86 -4.16 3.82 4.13
N GLY A 87 -3.33 4.23 3.16
CA GLY A 87 -3.63 5.35 2.27
C GLY A 87 -4.92 5.11 1.50
N LYS A 88 -5.13 3.90 0.95
CA LYS A 88 -6.38 3.57 0.26
C LYS A 88 -7.57 3.62 1.22
N TYR A 89 -7.51 3.04 2.41
CA TYR A 89 -8.65 3.04 3.34
C TYR A 89 -9.18 4.46 3.63
N PHE A 90 -8.29 5.41 3.90
CA PHE A 90 -8.68 6.78 4.23
C PHE A 90 -8.89 7.67 3.01
N ALA A 91 -8.10 7.51 1.96
CA ALA A 91 -8.11 8.39 0.79
C ALA A 91 -8.90 7.83 -0.40
N TYR A 92 -9.49 6.63 -0.33
CA TYR A 92 -10.16 6.00 -1.47
C TYR A 92 -11.20 6.93 -2.08
N HIS A 93 -12.13 7.44 -1.26
CA HIS A 93 -13.19 8.32 -1.75
C HIS A 93 -12.64 9.66 -2.24
N ALA A 94 -11.69 10.23 -1.50
CA ALA A 94 -11.05 11.48 -1.89
C ALA A 94 -10.38 11.35 -3.25
N VAL A 95 -9.57 10.31 -3.48
CA VAL A 95 -8.83 10.10 -4.74
C VAL A 95 -9.75 9.70 -5.88
N ARG A 96 -10.70 8.79 -5.64
CA ARG A 96 -11.56 8.22 -6.70
C ARG A 96 -12.58 9.21 -7.25
N TRP A 97 -13.00 10.18 -6.45
CA TRP A 97 -13.95 11.24 -6.81
C TRP A 97 -13.32 12.64 -6.76
N ASN A 98 -11.99 12.77 -6.88
CA ASN A 98 -11.31 14.07 -6.89
C ASN A 98 -11.38 14.81 -8.25
N ASP A 99 -12.27 14.40 -9.15
CA ASP A 99 -12.33 14.96 -10.50
C ASP A 99 -12.93 16.37 -10.44
N GLU A 100 -12.18 17.36 -10.92
CA GLU A 100 -12.66 18.74 -11.06
C GLU A 100 -12.97 19.04 -12.54
N PRO A 101 -14.07 19.74 -12.86
CA PRO A 101 -14.36 20.12 -14.22
C PRO A 101 -13.32 21.10 -14.77
N ASN A 102 -12.91 20.91 -16.02
CA ASN A 102 -12.04 21.87 -16.72
C ASN A 102 -12.84 23.10 -17.16
N LEU A 103 -12.93 24.12 -16.32
CA LEU A 103 -13.62 25.38 -16.61
C LEU A 103 -12.69 26.41 -17.27
N PRO A 104 -13.24 27.36 -18.07
CA PRO A 104 -12.46 28.47 -18.62
C PRO A 104 -11.79 29.32 -17.52
N GLY A 105 -10.51 29.64 -17.69
CA GLY A 105 -9.67 30.35 -16.74
C GLY A 105 -9.16 29.48 -15.56
N SER A 106 -9.46 28.18 -15.54
CA SER A 106 -9.02 27.30 -14.45
C SER A 106 -7.51 27.02 -14.50
N LYS A 107 -6.93 26.66 -13.35
CA LYS A 107 -5.53 26.21 -13.28
C LYS A 107 -5.26 24.98 -14.15
N THR A 108 -6.28 24.12 -14.30
CA THR A 108 -6.21 22.91 -15.12
C THR A 108 -6.14 23.28 -16.60
N GLU A 109 -6.98 24.22 -17.06
CA GLU A 109 -6.97 24.70 -18.44
C GLU A 109 -5.60 25.25 -18.83
N GLY A 110 -4.98 26.06 -17.97
CA GLY A 110 -3.64 26.62 -18.22
C GLY A 110 -2.52 25.58 -18.34
N LYS A 111 -2.66 24.41 -17.69
CA LYS A 111 -1.66 23.32 -17.73
C LYS A 111 -1.81 22.39 -18.92
N ILE A 112 -3.00 22.31 -19.52
CA ILE A 112 -3.28 21.39 -20.62
C ILE A 112 -2.38 21.65 -21.84
N PRO A 113 -2.18 22.90 -22.31
CA PRO A 113 -1.26 23.19 -23.42
C PRO A 113 0.18 22.73 -23.15
N ASP A 114 0.67 22.94 -21.93
CA ASP A 114 2.02 22.53 -21.53
C ASP A 114 2.20 21.01 -21.58
N LEU A 115 1.17 20.25 -21.18
CA LEU A 115 1.17 18.80 -21.24
C LEU A 115 1.03 18.29 -22.68
N LEU A 116 0.19 18.94 -23.49
CA LEU A 116 0.00 18.60 -24.90
C LEU A 116 1.27 18.84 -25.73
N ASN A 117 2.08 19.82 -25.37
CA ASN A 117 3.37 20.09 -26.02
C ASN A 117 4.50 19.14 -25.59
N LYS A 118 4.28 18.24 -24.61
CA LYS A 118 5.29 17.22 -24.27
C LYS A 118 5.43 16.22 -25.39
N THR A 119 6.66 15.78 -25.63
CA THR A 119 6.98 14.76 -26.62
C THR A 119 6.49 13.38 -26.17
N VAL A 120 5.99 12.60 -27.11
CA VAL A 120 5.64 11.20 -26.87
C VAL A 120 6.94 10.39 -26.78
N SER A 121 7.24 9.84 -25.61
CA SER A 121 8.51 9.15 -25.32
C SER A 121 8.52 7.65 -25.64
N TRP A 122 7.37 7.07 -25.97
CA TRP A 122 7.21 5.63 -26.21
C TRP A 122 6.58 5.37 -27.58
N SER A 123 6.95 4.24 -28.19
CA SER A 123 6.54 3.91 -29.55
C SER A 123 5.53 2.78 -29.53
N ALA A 124 4.31 3.06 -30.02
CA ALA A 124 3.36 2.04 -30.43
C ALA A 124 2.93 2.29 -31.88
N PRO A 125 2.66 1.23 -32.67
CA PRO A 125 2.32 1.37 -34.09
C PRO A 125 1.15 2.33 -34.37
N HIS A 126 0.17 2.38 -33.46
CA HIS A 126 -1.01 3.25 -33.59
C HIS A 126 -0.77 4.70 -33.13
N ILE A 127 0.28 4.97 -32.34
CA ILE A 127 0.67 6.32 -31.91
C ILE A 127 1.75 6.90 -32.81
N ARG A 128 2.53 6.06 -33.50
CA ARG A 128 3.67 6.47 -34.36
C ARG A 128 4.62 7.40 -33.60
N GLY A 129 4.95 7.00 -32.37
CA GLY A 129 5.84 7.71 -31.44
C GLY A 129 7.30 7.26 -31.57
N ASP A 130 7.76 6.96 -32.78
CA ASP A 130 9.05 6.36 -33.16
C ASP A 130 10.25 7.32 -32.96
N GLY A 131 10.31 8.02 -31.83
CA GLY A 131 11.43 8.89 -31.44
C GLY A 131 11.50 10.22 -32.21
N ARG A 132 10.53 10.50 -33.07
CA ARG A 132 10.34 11.82 -33.68
C ARG A 132 9.85 12.81 -32.61
N LYS A 133 10.04 14.12 -32.84
CA LYS A 133 9.58 15.22 -31.95
C LYS A 133 8.05 15.34 -31.84
N LYS A 134 7.30 14.24 -32.03
CA LYS A 134 5.86 14.22 -32.06
C LYS A 134 5.31 14.57 -30.67
N THR A 135 4.46 15.58 -30.62
CA THR A 135 3.81 16.03 -29.38
C THR A 135 2.49 15.31 -29.15
N TRP A 136 1.98 15.34 -27.91
CA TRP A 136 0.64 14.84 -27.62
C TRP A 136 -0.46 15.61 -28.36
N ALA A 137 -0.25 16.91 -28.63
CA ALA A 137 -1.16 17.71 -29.45
C ALA A 137 -1.31 17.14 -30.87
N GLU A 138 -0.19 16.83 -31.52
CA GLU A 138 -0.14 16.24 -32.86
C GLU A 138 -0.76 14.83 -32.85
N ALA A 139 -0.45 14.01 -31.85
CA ALA A 139 -1.04 12.68 -31.72
C ALA A 139 -2.57 12.70 -31.53
N ALA A 140 -3.11 13.68 -30.81
CA ALA A 140 -4.54 13.81 -30.55
C ALA A 140 -5.33 14.38 -31.74
N THR A 141 -4.66 15.07 -32.67
CA THR A 141 -5.29 15.76 -33.81
C THR A 141 -5.04 15.09 -35.16
N GLU A 142 -4.08 14.17 -35.23
CA GLU A 142 -3.84 13.35 -36.42
C GLU A 142 -5.02 12.39 -36.66
N ASN A 143 -5.45 12.30 -37.91
CA ASN A 143 -6.42 11.29 -38.33
C ASN A 143 -5.67 10.03 -38.78
N PRO A 144 -5.68 8.93 -38.01
CA PRO A 144 -4.93 7.72 -38.33
C PRO A 144 -5.44 6.99 -39.59
N ALA A 145 -6.64 7.31 -40.07
CA ALA A 145 -7.23 6.73 -41.28
C ALA A 145 -6.94 7.55 -42.56
N ARG A 146 -6.28 8.71 -42.44
CA ARG A 146 -5.91 9.53 -43.62
C ARG A 146 -4.66 8.94 -44.28
N PRO A 147 -4.66 8.66 -45.60
CA PRO A 147 -3.46 8.20 -46.30
C PRO A 147 -2.36 9.26 -46.24
N GLU A 148 -1.10 8.83 -46.15
CA GLU A 148 0.04 9.76 -46.21
C GLU A 148 0.11 10.35 -47.63
N GLU A 149 -0.04 11.69 -47.74
CA GLU A 149 0.26 12.41 -48.97
C GLU A 149 1.77 12.25 -49.25
N LYS A 150 2.07 11.67 -50.41
CA LYS A 150 3.43 11.46 -50.92
C LYS A 150 3.98 12.70 -51.58
#